data_AF-A0A933MMX5-F1
#
_entry.id   AF-A0A933MMX5-F1
#
_cell.length_a   1.000
_cell.length_b   1.000
_cell.length_c   1.000
_cell.angle_alpha   90.00
_cell.angle_beta   90.00
_cell.angle_gamma   90.00
#
_symmetry.space_group_name_H-M   'P 1'
#
loop_
_entity.id
_entity.type
_entity.pdbx_description
1 polymer ?
#
loop_
_entity_poly.entity_id
_entity_poly.type
_entity_poly.pdbx_seq_one_letter_code
_entity_poly.pdbx_strand_id
1 'polypeptide(L)'
;MPQATFWFASPFKEWVGQRTLTLSWTGTLTLRDLWERLVAEYPKLRANLPREGLQEEAMSHLTAVIVEGDILTLDAAIKDGAKVDILTPLSGGNRRDDSDRDSRQRDPTGTDSARGSLLSALPSRLSTLGARLSALGFPLRLSARGSRL
;
A
#
# COMPACT_ATOMS: atom_id res chain seq x y z
N MET A 1 -29.72 -7.62 6.40
CA MET A 1 -28.56 -7.39 7.27
C MET A 1 -27.37 -7.21 6.35
N PRO A 2 -26.64 -6.09 6.45
CA PRO A 2 -25.43 -5.91 5.66
C PRO A 2 -24.38 -6.98 5.98
N GLN A 3 -23.62 -7.38 4.97
CA GLN A 3 -22.53 -8.34 5.08
C GLN A 3 -21.35 -7.95 4.18
N ALA A 4 -20.13 -8.30 4.57
CA ALA A 4 -18.95 -8.15 3.73
C ALA A 4 -18.00 -9.33 3.90
N THR A 5 -17.20 -9.57 2.86
CA THR A 5 -16.19 -10.61 2.86
C THR A 5 -14.81 -9.99 2.97
N PHE A 6 -14.07 -10.39 3.99
CA PHE A 6 -12.73 -9.93 4.31
C PHE A 6 -11.72 -11.00 3.91
N TRP A 7 -10.70 -10.61 3.17
CA TRP A 7 -9.59 -11.47 2.81
C TRP A 7 -8.32 -10.98 3.52
N PHE A 8 -7.61 -11.91 4.16
CA PHE A 8 -6.43 -11.59 4.97
C PHE A 8 -5.14 -12.07 4.30
N ALA A 9 -4.20 -11.15 4.07
CA ALA A 9 -2.83 -11.48 3.76
C ALA A 9 -2.08 -12.00 5.01
N SER A 10 -0.88 -12.54 4.81
CA SER A 10 0.05 -12.72 5.94
C SER A 10 0.58 -11.35 6.39
N PRO A 11 0.78 -11.11 7.70
CA PRO A 11 0.63 -12.05 8.82
C PRO A 11 -0.80 -12.14 9.41
N PHE A 12 -1.76 -11.38 8.89
CA PHE A 12 -3.11 -11.29 9.46
C PHE A 12 -3.87 -12.62 9.41
N LYS A 13 -3.71 -13.41 8.34
CA LYS A 13 -4.34 -14.74 8.25
C LYS A 13 -3.85 -15.70 9.34
N GLU A 14 -2.60 -15.57 9.78
CA GLU A 14 -2.03 -16.37 10.86
C GLU A 14 -2.56 -15.92 12.23
N TRP A 15 -2.85 -14.62 12.38
CA TRP A 15 -3.38 -14.05 13.61
C TRP A 15 -4.87 -14.35 13.80
N VAL A 16 -5.66 -14.25 12.73
CA VAL A 16 -7.10 -14.58 12.74
C VAL A 16 -7.32 -16.09 12.60
N GLY A 17 -6.37 -16.82 12.00
CA GLY A 17 -6.44 -18.28 11.81
C GLY A 17 -7.17 -18.72 10.53
N GLN A 18 -7.64 -17.76 9.72
CA GLN A 18 -8.36 -18.04 8.48
C GLN A 18 -8.03 -17.00 7.41
N ARG A 19 -8.08 -17.43 6.13
CA ARG A 19 -7.78 -16.61 4.96
C ARG A 19 -8.90 -15.64 4.61
N THR A 20 -10.13 -16.05 4.86
CA THR A 20 -11.34 -15.32 4.49
C THR A 20 -12.32 -15.36 5.65
N LEU A 21 -12.97 -14.25 5.94
CA LEU A 21 -14.04 -14.15 6.94
C LEU A 21 -15.20 -13.38 6.34
N THR A 22 -16.42 -13.89 6.48
CA THR A 22 -17.63 -13.16 6.14
C THR A 22 -18.29 -12.70 7.42
N LEU A 23 -18.48 -11.39 7.57
CA LEU A 23 -19.15 -10.82 8.73
C LEU A 23 -20.45 -10.16 8.31
N SER A 24 -21.47 -10.32 9.14
CA SER A 24 -22.71 -9.57 9.10
C SER A 24 -22.84 -8.68 10.34
N TRP A 25 -23.53 -7.55 10.17
CA TRP A 25 -23.74 -6.57 11.23
C TRP A 25 -25.12 -5.90 11.11
N THR A 26 -25.46 -5.08 12.09
CA THR A 26 -26.67 -4.25 12.10
C THR A 26 -26.27 -2.78 12.12
N GLY A 27 -26.90 -1.97 11.27
CA GLY A 27 -26.55 -0.54 11.13
C GLY A 27 -25.30 -0.32 10.29
N THR A 28 -24.49 0.65 10.71
CA THR A 28 -23.24 1.04 10.03
C THR A 28 -22.05 0.40 10.73
N LEU A 29 -21.15 -0.22 9.98
CA LEU A 29 -19.89 -0.76 10.50
C LEU A 29 -18.73 0.04 9.90
N THR A 30 -17.90 0.63 10.75
CA THR A 30 -16.65 1.26 10.32
C THR A 30 -15.50 0.27 10.35
N LEU A 31 -14.39 0.60 9.69
CA LEU A 31 -13.17 -0.21 9.76
C LEU A 31 -12.61 -0.27 11.19
N ARG A 32 -12.75 0.80 11.99
CA ARG A 32 -12.42 0.83 13.42
C ARG A 32 -13.24 -0.20 14.19
N ASP A 33 -14.55 -0.19 14.04
CA ASP A 33 -15.45 -1.14 14.72
C ASP A 33 -15.12 -2.59 14.35
N LEU A 34 -14.76 -2.83 13.08
CA LEU A 34 -14.29 -4.14 12.62
C LEU A 34 -13.03 -4.58 13.40
N TRP A 35 -12.02 -3.72 13.49
CA TRP A 35 -10.79 -4.04 14.22
C TRP A 35 -11.04 -4.27 15.70
N GLU A 36 -11.90 -3.49 16.34
CA GLU A 36 -12.29 -3.69 17.74
C GLU A 36 -12.95 -5.05 17.96
N ARG A 37 -13.88 -5.43 17.06
CA ARG A 37 -14.52 -6.75 17.10
C ARG A 37 -13.52 -7.88 16.89
N LEU A 38 -12.64 -7.76 15.89
CA LEU A 38 -11.62 -8.78 15.64
C LEU A 38 -10.62 -8.89 16.81
N VAL A 39 -10.27 -7.78 17.46
CA VAL A 39 -9.42 -7.79 18.65
C VAL A 39 -10.07 -8.51 19.83
N ALA A 40 -11.37 -8.33 20.01
CA ALA A 40 -12.13 -9.00 21.06
C ALA A 40 -12.24 -10.52 20.81
N GLU A 41 -12.41 -10.93 19.55
CA GLU A 41 -12.58 -12.33 19.17
C GLU A 41 -11.23 -13.08 19.01
N TYR A 42 -10.16 -12.39 18.60
CA TYR A 42 -8.87 -13.01 18.24
C TYR A 42 -7.71 -12.47 19.10
N PRO A 43 -7.33 -13.15 20.20
CA PRO A 43 -6.29 -12.67 21.11
C PRO A 43 -4.90 -12.57 20.46
N LYS A 44 -4.61 -13.44 19.47
CA LYS A 44 -3.36 -13.35 18.68
C LYS A 44 -3.30 -12.06 17.87
N LEU A 45 -4.43 -11.61 17.32
CA LEU A 45 -4.49 -10.33 16.61
C LEU A 45 -4.23 -9.18 17.58
N ARG A 46 -4.89 -9.19 18.75
CA ARG A 46 -4.68 -8.18 19.79
C ARG A 46 -3.23 -8.08 20.25
N ALA A 47 -2.53 -9.20 20.39
CA ALA A 47 -1.14 -9.22 20.81
C ALA A 47 -0.17 -8.56 19.80
N ASN A 48 -0.56 -8.48 18.52
CA ASN A 48 0.28 -7.95 17.44
C ASN A 48 -0.15 -6.56 16.94
N LEU A 49 -1.28 -6.03 17.41
CA LEU A 49 -1.73 -4.68 17.08
C LEU A 49 -1.08 -3.61 17.99
N PRO A 50 -1.08 -2.33 17.58
CA PRO A 50 -0.52 -1.24 18.38
C PRO A 50 -1.17 -1.16 19.75
N ARG A 51 -0.34 -1.02 20.81
CA ARG A 51 -0.80 -0.96 22.20
C ARG A 51 -1.49 0.36 22.54
N GLU A 52 -1.13 1.43 21.82
CA GLU A 52 -1.61 2.80 22.00
C GLU A 52 -3.03 3.02 21.47
N GLY A 53 -3.65 1.98 20.89
CA GLY A 53 -4.99 2.01 20.33
C GLY A 53 -5.01 2.00 18.80
N LEU A 54 -6.20 1.94 18.23
CA LEU A 54 -6.44 1.95 16.78
C LEU A 54 -6.36 3.39 16.26
N GLN A 55 -5.14 3.94 16.16
CA GLN A 55 -4.92 5.26 15.55
C GLN A 55 -4.64 5.11 14.05
N GLU A 56 -5.11 6.07 13.25
CA GLU A 56 -5.00 6.02 11.78
C GLU A 56 -3.55 5.88 11.34
N GLU A 57 -2.66 6.70 11.89
CA GLU A 57 -1.24 6.70 11.56
C GLU A 57 -0.60 5.34 11.87
N ALA A 58 -0.78 4.84 13.09
CA ALA A 58 -0.24 3.54 13.51
C ALA A 58 -0.78 2.38 12.66
N MET A 59 -2.07 2.42 12.31
CA MET A 59 -2.71 1.39 11.48
C MET A 59 -2.24 1.45 10.03
N SER A 60 -2.06 2.64 9.46
CA SER A 60 -1.57 2.81 8.08
C SER A 60 -0.16 2.24 7.86
N HIS A 61 0.68 2.25 8.91
CA HIS A 61 2.01 1.63 8.88
C HIS A 61 1.99 0.12 9.01
N LEU A 62 0.90 -0.44 9.54
CA LEU A 62 0.77 -1.87 9.84
C LEU A 62 -0.07 -2.61 8.80
N THR A 63 -1.12 -1.97 8.29
CA THR A 63 -2.07 -2.57 7.36
C THR A 63 -2.52 -1.58 6.29
N ALA A 64 -2.71 -2.10 5.07
CA ALA A 64 -3.45 -1.43 4.01
C ALA A 64 -4.76 -2.18 3.80
N VAL A 65 -5.89 -1.48 3.93
CA VAL A 65 -7.22 -2.04 3.74
C VAL A 65 -7.77 -1.51 2.42
N ILE A 66 -8.03 -2.41 1.47
CA ILE A 66 -8.44 -2.05 0.11
C ILE A 66 -9.85 -2.56 -0.15
N VAL A 67 -10.72 -1.70 -0.66
CA VAL A 67 -12.06 -2.06 -1.14
C VAL A 67 -12.22 -1.54 -2.55
N GLU A 68 -12.48 -2.46 -3.48
CA GLU A 68 -12.70 -2.14 -4.91
C GLU A 68 -11.55 -1.34 -5.56
N GLY A 69 -10.35 -1.38 -5.00
CA GLY A 69 -9.17 -0.65 -5.47
C GLY A 69 -8.83 0.61 -4.67
N ASP A 70 -9.71 1.04 -3.76
CA ASP A 70 -9.50 2.22 -2.92
C ASP A 70 -9.00 1.83 -1.52
N ILE A 71 -8.03 2.59 -1.00
CA ILE A 71 -7.55 2.43 0.38
C ILE A 71 -8.56 3.09 1.33
N LEU A 72 -9.05 2.33 2.30
CA LEU A 72 -9.97 2.80 3.33
C LEU A 72 -9.23 3.29 4.58
N THR A 73 -9.71 4.38 5.16
CA THR A 73 -9.32 4.86 6.49
C THR A 73 -10.09 4.14 7.60
N LEU A 74 -9.64 4.23 8.86
CA LEU A 74 -10.28 3.56 9.99
C LEU A 74 -11.74 3.98 10.21
N ASP A 75 -12.05 5.25 9.97
CA ASP A 75 -13.40 5.77 10.20
C ASP A 75 -14.31 5.60 8.97
N ALA A 76 -13.81 5.00 7.89
CA ALA A 76 -14.59 4.73 6.70
C ALA A 76 -15.63 3.62 6.94
N ALA A 77 -16.84 3.84 6.43
CA ALA A 77 -17.93 2.87 6.51
C ALA A 77 -17.77 1.76 5.47
N ILE A 78 -17.96 0.52 5.91
CA ILE A 78 -17.93 -0.66 5.04
C ILE A 78 -19.30 -0.84 4.41
N LYS A 79 -19.33 -0.92 3.08
CA LYS A 79 -20.56 -1.10 2.29
C LYS A 79 -21.04 -2.55 2.36
N ASP A 80 -22.35 -2.73 2.22
CA ASP A 80 -22.95 -4.06 2.06
C ASP A 80 -22.45 -4.72 0.76
N GLY A 81 -22.17 -6.02 0.83
CA GLY A 81 -21.59 -6.81 -0.25
C GLY A 81 -20.11 -6.53 -0.55
N ALA A 82 -19.44 -5.66 0.22
CA ALA A 82 -18.06 -5.28 -0.05
C ALA A 82 -17.10 -6.46 0.05
N LYS A 83 -16.08 -6.45 -0.82
CA LYS A 83 -14.91 -7.31 -0.72
C LYS A 83 -13.75 -6.47 -0.22
N VAL A 84 -13.23 -6.85 0.93
CA VAL A 84 -12.22 -6.08 1.67
C VAL A 84 -10.94 -6.88 1.73
N ASP A 85 -9.87 -6.36 1.15
CA ASP A 85 -8.54 -6.97 1.19
C ASP A 85 -7.70 -6.31 2.29
N ILE A 86 -7.26 -7.10 3.26
CA ILE A 86 -6.43 -6.66 4.38
C ILE A 86 -5.00 -7.14 4.14
N LEU A 87 -4.14 -6.19 3.80
CA LEU A 87 -2.77 -6.42 3.34
C LEU A 87 -1.76 -5.80 4.29
N THR A 88 -0.51 -6.26 4.24
CA THR A 88 0.61 -5.47 4.75
C THR A 88 0.91 -4.34 3.75
N PRO A 89 1.18 -3.12 4.23
CA PRO A 89 1.54 -2.02 3.34
C PRO A 89 2.83 -2.38 2.60
N LEU A 90 2.86 -2.08 1.30
CA LEU A 90 4.09 -2.21 0.52
C LEU A 90 5.09 -1.20 1.09
N SER A 91 6.17 -1.69 1.71
CA SER A 91 7.29 -0.84 2.13
C SER A 91 7.95 -0.28 0.88
N GLY A 92 7.54 0.91 0.44
CA GLY A 92 7.99 1.47 -0.82
C GLY A 92 7.70 2.96 -0.97
N GLY A 93 8.63 3.78 -0.51
CA GLY A 93 8.81 5.16 -0.98
C GLY A 93 7.77 6.16 -0.47
N ASN A 94 8.17 6.91 0.55
CA ASN A 94 7.57 8.15 1.00
C ASN A 94 7.22 9.06 -0.21
N ARG A 95 5.99 9.02 -0.73
CA ARG A 95 5.49 10.07 -1.63
C ARG A 95 5.12 11.27 -0.76
N ARG A 96 6.16 11.97 -0.30
CA ARG A 96 6.08 13.41 -0.19
C ARG A 96 6.14 13.95 -1.62
N ASP A 97 4.99 14.06 -2.26
CA ASP A 97 4.84 14.86 -3.46
C ASP A 97 3.46 15.50 -3.39
N ASP A 98 3.39 16.63 -2.66
CA ASP A 98 2.49 17.75 -2.96
C ASP A 98 2.77 18.89 -1.97
N SER A 99 4.00 19.42 -1.98
CA SER A 99 4.33 20.66 -1.28
C SER A 99 5.55 21.33 -1.93
N ASP A 100 5.50 21.56 -3.23
CA ASP A 100 6.30 22.61 -3.87
C ASP A 100 5.40 23.37 -4.85
N ARG A 101 4.36 23.98 -4.28
CA ARG A 101 3.65 25.10 -4.90
C ARG A 101 4.11 26.36 -4.18
N ASP A 102 4.61 27.30 -4.98
CA ASP A 102 5.02 28.66 -4.60
C ASP A 102 6.50 28.81 -4.19
N SER A 103 7.35 29.01 -5.21
CA SER A 103 8.46 29.96 -5.08
C SER A 103 8.58 30.74 -6.37
N ARG A 104 7.97 31.92 -6.30
CA ARG A 104 8.00 32.99 -7.28
C ARG A 104 9.44 33.40 -7.55
N GLN A 105 9.86 33.43 -8.80
CA GLN A 105 10.80 34.45 -9.23
C GLN A 105 10.66 34.68 -10.74
N ARG A 106 9.95 35.75 -11.07
CA ARG A 106 9.87 36.31 -12.40
C ARG A 106 10.31 37.77 -12.25
N ASP A 107 11.56 38.05 -12.59
CA ASP A 107 12.07 39.39 -12.87
C ASP A 107 12.85 39.31 -14.19
N PRO A 108 12.38 39.95 -15.28
CA PRO A 108 13.11 40.04 -16.52
C PRO A 108 13.60 41.48 -16.70
N THR A 109 14.77 41.82 -16.17
CA THR A 109 15.42 43.10 -16.50
C THR A 109 16.94 43.04 -16.33
N GLY A 110 17.66 43.18 -17.47
CA GLY A 110 19.07 43.63 -17.60
C GLY A 110 20.14 42.82 -16.85
N THR A 111 21.26 42.41 -17.42
CA THR A 111 22.11 43.11 -18.37
C THR A 111 23.18 42.10 -18.83
N ASP A 112 23.52 42.14 -20.11
CA ASP A 112 24.63 41.41 -20.74
C ASP A 112 25.99 41.93 -20.22
N SER A 113 26.92 41.04 -19.85
CA SER A 113 28.35 41.12 -20.23
C SER A 113 29.27 40.15 -19.46
N ALA A 114 29.92 39.29 -20.25
CA ALA A 114 31.35 38.96 -20.23
C ALA A 114 32.00 38.04 -19.15
N ARG A 115 32.32 36.83 -19.63
CA ARG A 115 33.66 36.20 -19.73
C ARG A 115 34.52 36.00 -18.47
N GLY A 116 34.76 34.71 -18.17
CA GLY A 116 35.93 34.23 -17.41
C GLY A 116 36.12 32.71 -17.57
N SER A 117 36.86 32.29 -18.61
CA SER A 117 37.29 30.91 -18.86
C SER A 117 38.33 30.42 -17.84
N LEU A 118 38.33 29.10 -17.56
CA LEU A 118 39.43 28.12 -17.79
C LEU A 118 39.25 26.91 -16.85
N LEU A 119 38.91 25.73 -17.38
CA LEU A 119 39.78 24.55 -17.52
C LEU A 119 40.44 24.12 -16.19
N SER A 120 40.17 22.95 -15.62
CA SER A 120 40.76 21.67 -16.08
C SER A 120 40.33 20.51 -15.15
N ALA A 121 40.45 19.27 -15.66
CA ALA A 121 40.57 17.97 -14.94
C ALA A 121 39.37 17.00 -15.00
N LEU A 122 39.25 16.33 -16.15
CA LEU A 122 38.97 14.88 -16.23
C LEU A 122 40.32 14.14 -16.07
N PRO A 123 40.39 12.94 -15.45
CA PRO A 123 40.01 11.73 -16.20
C PRO A 123 39.34 10.59 -15.41
N SER A 124 38.43 9.91 -16.11
CA SER A 124 38.32 8.45 -16.24
C SER A 124 38.29 7.57 -14.98
N ARG A 125 37.13 6.96 -14.71
CA ARG A 125 37.07 5.49 -14.52
C ARG A 125 35.82 4.90 -15.18
N LEU A 126 36.07 4.17 -16.26
CA LEU A 126 35.23 3.08 -16.73
C LEU A 126 35.00 2.09 -15.56
N SER A 127 33.77 1.65 -15.38
CA SER A 127 33.49 0.32 -14.85
C SER A 127 32.41 -0.31 -15.73
N THR A 128 32.92 -1.21 -16.54
CA THR A 128 32.34 -2.27 -17.35
C THR A 128 30.99 -2.85 -16.92
N LEU A 129 30.13 -3.00 -17.94
CA LEU A 129 29.34 -4.19 -18.28
C LEU A 129 28.88 -5.12 -17.14
N GLY A 130 27.58 -5.09 -16.86
CA GLY A 130 26.82 -6.20 -16.31
C GLY A 130 25.53 -6.36 -17.13
N ALA A 131 25.62 -7.07 -18.25
CA ALA A 131 24.48 -7.37 -19.10
C ALA A 131 23.59 -8.46 -18.47
N ARG A 132 22.28 -8.27 -18.67
CA ARG A 132 21.20 -9.28 -18.75
C ARG A 132 20.84 -10.08 -17.48
N LEU A 133 19.54 -10.04 -17.14
CA LEU A 133 18.61 -11.10 -17.53
C LEU A 133 17.17 -10.73 -17.13
N SER A 134 16.35 -10.45 -18.12
CA SER A 134 14.91 -10.68 -18.06
C SER A 134 14.65 -12.16 -17.80
N ALA A 135 13.87 -12.51 -16.78
CA ALA A 135 12.97 -13.67 -16.71
C ALA A 135 12.69 -14.06 -15.26
N LEU A 136 11.46 -13.83 -14.81
CA LEU A 136 10.72 -14.58 -13.79
C LEU A 136 9.32 -13.93 -13.83
N GLY A 137 8.34 -14.45 -14.56
CA GLY A 137 7.93 -15.85 -14.60
C GLY A 137 6.55 -15.91 -13.93
N PHE A 138 5.55 -15.34 -14.61
CA PHE A 138 4.15 -15.49 -14.26
C PHE A 138 3.74 -16.97 -14.45
N PRO A 139 3.20 -17.68 -13.45
CA PRO A 139 2.33 -18.81 -13.72
C PRO A 139 0.90 -18.29 -13.93
N LEU A 140 0.64 -17.81 -15.15
CA LEU A 140 -0.71 -17.81 -15.72
C LEU A 140 -1.09 -19.28 -15.94
N ARG A 141 -1.78 -19.89 -14.97
CA ARG A 141 -2.39 -21.21 -15.19
C ARG A 141 -3.69 -21.02 -15.96
N LEU A 142 -3.54 -20.90 -17.28
CA LEU A 142 -4.65 -20.88 -18.21
C LEU A 142 -5.28 -22.28 -18.25
N SER A 143 -6.60 -22.29 -18.09
CA SER A 143 -7.51 -23.41 -18.30
C SER A 143 -7.35 -23.97 -19.72
N ALA A 144 -7.18 -25.29 -19.86
CA ALA A 144 -7.30 -25.98 -21.13
C ALA A 144 -8.11 -27.27 -20.95
N ARG A 145 -9.32 -27.16 -21.48
CA ARG A 145 -10.34 -28.17 -21.79
C ARG A 145 -9.74 -29.27 -22.68
N GLY A 146 -10.03 -30.54 -22.39
CA GLY A 146 -9.60 -31.66 -23.22
C GLY A 146 -10.33 -32.96 -22.92
N SER A 147 -11.47 -33.15 -23.59
CA SER A 147 -12.15 -34.44 -23.76
C SER A 147 -11.27 -35.47 -24.47
N ARG A 148 -11.43 -36.74 -24.10
CA ARG A 148 -11.22 -37.97 -24.90
C ARG A 148 -12.03 -39.06 -24.15
N LEU A 149 -13.13 -39.62 -24.68
CA LEU A 149 -13.25 -40.57 -25.80
C LEU A 149 -12.13 -41.61 -25.80
#